data_AF-A0A485A5M6-F1
#
_entry.id   AF-A0A485A5M6-F1
#
_cell.length_a   1.000
_cell.length_b   1.000
_cell.length_c   1.000
_cell.angle_alpha   90.00
_cell.angle_beta   90.00
_cell.angle_gamma   90.00
#
_symmetry.space_group_name_H-M   'P 1'
#
loop_
_entity.id
_entity.type
_entity.pdbx_description
1 polymer ?
#
loop_
_entity_poly.entity_id
_entity_poly.type
_entity_poly.pdbx_seq_one_letter_code
_entity_poly.pdbx_strand_id
1 'polypeptide(L)'
;MISDKLGLRKHLLWTITILLILFAPFFIFVFSPLLQVNIIAGALVGGLYLGIVFSSGSGAVEAYIERVSRANRFEYGKVRVAGCVGWALCASITGILFGIDPNITFWIASGFALVLGVLLWFSRPESSNSAQVMDALGANRQAFSLRVAAELLRMPRFWGFIIYVVGVASVYDVFDQQFANFFKGFFADPRRGTEVFGFVTTGGELLNALIMFCAPAIVNRIGAKNALLTAGMIMSVRILGSSFATTAVEVVYLKNAAYV
;
A
#
# COMPACT_ATOMS: atom_id res chain seq x y z
N MET A 1 -13.96 9.98 3.96
CA MET A 1 -14.61 11.03 4.76
C MET A 1 -13.69 12.20 5.12
N ILE A 2 -12.44 11.98 5.59
CA ILE A 2 -11.50 13.06 5.89
C ILE A 2 -10.72 13.53 4.65
N SER A 3 -10.39 12.61 3.73
CA SER A 3 -9.64 12.92 2.48
C SER A 3 -10.37 13.90 1.53
N ASP A 4 -11.70 13.79 1.41
CA ASP A 4 -12.49 14.67 0.52
C ASP A 4 -12.83 16.05 1.13
N LYS A 5 -12.86 16.15 2.47
CA LYS A 5 -13.13 17.42 3.17
C LYS A 5 -11.86 18.22 3.44
N LEU A 6 -10.71 17.56 3.48
CA LEU A 6 -9.41 18.21 3.52
C LEU A 6 -9.02 18.59 2.10
N GLY A 7 -9.53 19.75 1.66
CA GLY A 7 -8.94 20.50 0.55
C GLY A 7 -7.45 20.68 0.83
N LEU A 8 -6.64 19.79 0.26
CA LEU A 8 -5.26 19.96 -0.17
C LEU A 8 -4.41 20.91 0.69
N ARG A 9 -4.33 20.64 2.00
CA ARG A 9 -3.36 21.35 2.83
C ARG A 9 -2.14 20.47 3.00
N LYS A 10 -0.99 20.99 2.55
CA LYS A 10 0.38 20.50 2.80
C LYS A 10 0.57 19.93 4.21
N HIS A 11 -0.19 20.41 5.19
CA HIS A 11 -0.29 19.89 6.54
C HIS A 11 -0.55 18.38 6.63
N LEU A 12 -1.43 17.77 5.82
CA LEU A 12 -1.69 16.33 5.91
C LEU A 12 -0.45 15.51 5.50
N LEU A 13 0.20 15.91 4.40
CA LEU A 13 1.42 15.26 3.93
C LEU A 13 2.58 15.46 4.91
N TRP A 14 2.68 16.65 5.51
CA TRP A 14 3.64 16.94 6.58
C TRP A 14 3.37 16.10 7.83
N THR A 15 2.11 15.95 8.25
CA THR A 15 1.75 15.08 9.39
C THR A 15 2.15 13.63 9.14
N ILE A 16 1.83 13.09 7.96
CA ILE A 16 2.24 11.72 7.58
C ILE A 16 3.77 11.60 7.58
N THR A 17 4.48 12.58 7.04
CA THR A 17 5.95 12.56 6.97
C THR A 17 6.59 12.66 8.35
N ILE A 18 6.09 13.51 9.24
CA ILE A 18 6.58 13.62 10.62
C ILE A 18 6.35 12.30 11.36
N LEU A 19 5.18 11.68 11.20
CA LEU A 19 4.92 10.36 11.77
C LEU A 19 5.88 9.31 11.17
N LEU A 20 6.15 9.33 9.86
CA LEU A 20 7.14 8.43 9.24
C LEU A 20 8.57 8.65 9.78
N ILE A 21 8.97 9.90 10.08
CA ILE A 21 10.27 10.19 10.71
C ILE A 21 10.33 9.60 12.13
N LEU A 22 9.20 9.60 12.85
CA LEU A 22 9.08 9.02 14.18
C LEU A 22 8.87 7.50 14.17
N PHE A 23 9.00 6.83 13.01
CA PHE A 23 8.74 5.41 12.86
C PHE A 23 9.63 4.54 13.76
N ALA A 24 10.95 4.73 13.76
CA ALA A 24 11.86 4.00 14.65
C ALA A 24 11.60 4.30 16.13
N PRO A 25 11.53 5.57 16.57
CA PRO A 25 11.20 5.87 17.96
C PRO A 25 9.89 5.24 18.44
N PHE A 26 8.85 5.27 17.60
CA PHE A 26 7.56 4.67 17.93
C PHE A 26 7.67 3.16 18.08
N PHE A 27 8.28 2.46 17.13
CA PHE A 27 8.37 0.99 17.17
C PHE A 27 9.23 0.49 18.34
N ILE A 28 10.38 1.14 18.56
CA ILE A 28 11.39 0.69 19.52
C ILE A 28 10.99 1.07 20.95
N PHE A 29 10.57 2.32 21.19
CA PHE A 29 10.38 2.83 22.54
C PHE A 29 8.93 2.84 23.02
N VAL A 30 7.95 2.77 22.10
CA VAL A 30 6.52 2.82 22.47
C VAL A 30 5.88 1.47 22.21
N PHE A 31 5.88 0.99 20.97
CA PHE A 31 5.11 -0.18 20.56
C PHE A 31 5.64 -1.47 21.18
N SER A 32 6.95 -1.72 21.10
CA SER A 32 7.57 -2.93 21.66
C SER A 32 7.37 -3.05 23.18
N PRO A 33 7.66 -2.04 24.01
CA PRO A 33 7.39 -2.10 25.45
C PRO A 33 5.90 -2.22 25.78
N LEU A 34 5.04 -1.50 25.05
CA LEU A 34 3.60 -1.51 25.32
C LEU A 34 2.97 -2.88 25.06
N LEU A 35 3.43 -3.61 24.03
CA LEU A 35 2.98 -4.98 23.77
C LEU A 35 3.40 -5.95 24.88
N GLN A 36 4.55 -5.74 25.51
CA GLN A 36 5.01 -6.58 26.63
C GLN A 36 4.19 -6.33 27.91
N VAL A 37 3.70 -5.11 28.11
CA VAL A 37 2.89 -4.75 29.29
C VAL A 37 1.42 -5.10 29.09
N ASN A 38 0.83 -4.74 27.94
CA ASN A 38 -0.56 -5.03 27.63
C ASN A 38 -0.77 -5.14 26.11
N ILE A 39 -1.01 -6.37 25.65
CA ILE A 39 -1.21 -6.70 24.24
C ILE A 39 -2.37 -5.90 23.62
N ILE A 40 -3.48 -5.71 24.34
CA ILE A 40 -4.66 -4.99 23.83
C ILE A 40 -4.33 -3.51 23.63
N ALA A 41 -3.69 -2.89 24.60
CA ALA A 41 -3.27 -1.48 24.50
C ALA A 41 -2.23 -1.30 23.38
N GLY A 42 -1.26 -2.22 23.28
CA GLY A 42 -0.28 -2.25 22.20
C GLY A 42 -0.96 -2.36 20.83
N ALA A 43 -1.88 -3.31 20.66
CA ALA A 43 -2.61 -3.52 19.40
C ALA A 43 -3.45 -2.30 18.99
N LEU A 44 -4.12 -1.63 19.94
CA LEU A 44 -4.89 -0.42 19.67
C LEU A 44 -4.00 0.76 19.24
N VAL A 45 -2.93 1.01 19.99
CA VAL A 45 -1.99 2.11 19.69
C VAL A 45 -1.24 1.86 18.38
N GLY A 46 -0.73 0.65 18.18
CA GLY A 46 -0.07 0.23 16.94
C GLY A 46 -1.00 0.27 15.75
N GLY A 47 -2.22 -0.26 15.89
CA GLY A 47 -3.23 -0.25 14.84
C GLY A 47 -3.64 1.16 14.43
N LEU A 48 -3.83 2.07 15.40
CA LEU A 48 -4.13 3.47 15.12
C LEU A 48 -2.98 4.16 14.38
N TYR A 49 -1.74 3.99 14.87
CA TYR A 49 -0.56 4.59 14.26
C TYR A 49 -0.34 4.08 12.83
N LEU A 50 -0.33 2.76 12.64
CA LEU A 50 -0.12 2.14 11.33
C LEU A 50 -1.26 2.42 10.36
N GLY A 51 -2.51 2.45 10.85
CA GLY A 51 -3.67 2.82 10.05
C GLY A 51 -3.58 4.26 9.53
N ILE A 52 -3.12 5.20 10.36
CA ILE A 52 -2.90 6.58 9.93
C ILE A 52 -1.73 6.64 8.94
N VAL A 53 -0.58 6.09 9.28
CA VAL A 53 0.66 6.28 8.52
C VAL A 53 0.66 5.53 7.19
N PHE A 54 0.25 4.26 7.17
CA PHE A 54 0.34 3.42 5.97
C PHE A 54 -0.99 3.32 5.24
N SER A 55 -2.08 2.93 5.91
CA SER A 55 -3.37 2.74 5.22
C SER A 55 -3.94 4.07 4.71
N SER A 56 -3.97 5.11 5.55
CA SER A 56 -4.45 6.43 5.14
C SER A 56 -3.37 7.25 4.42
N GLY A 57 -2.11 7.10 4.82
CA GLY A 57 -1.00 7.86 4.25
C GLY A 57 -0.65 7.45 2.83
N SER A 58 -0.68 6.15 2.50
CA SER A 58 -0.47 5.67 1.13
C SER A 58 -1.44 6.32 0.15
N GLY A 59 -2.74 6.25 0.43
CA GLY A 59 -3.77 6.87 -0.42
C GLY A 59 -3.66 8.38 -0.50
N ALA A 60 -3.25 9.05 0.58
CA ALA A 60 -3.03 10.50 0.58
C ALA A 60 -1.81 10.91 -0.28
N VAL A 61 -0.70 10.16 -0.20
CA VAL A 61 0.50 10.36 -1.03
C VAL A 61 0.18 10.08 -2.50
N GLU A 62 -0.55 9.01 -2.77
CA GLU A 62 -0.93 8.62 -4.13
C GLU A 62 -1.81 9.70 -4.80
N ALA A 63 -2.85 10.14 -4.11
CA ALA A 63 -3.72 11.22 -4.59
C ALA A 63 -2.96 12.55 -4.78
N TYR A 64 -1.97 12.84 -3.93
CA TYR A 64 -1.12 14.01 -4.08
C TYR A 64 -0.24 13.92 -5.34
N ILE A 65 0.45 12.80 -5.53
CA ILE A 65 1.30 12.56 -6.70
C ILE A 65 0.48 12.62 -7.99
N GLU A 66 -0.72 12.04 -8.01
CA GLU A 66 -1.61 12.09 -9.16
C GLU A 66 -2.00 13.53 -9.53
N ARG A 67 -2.29 14.38 -8.54
CA ARG A 67 -2.59 15.80 -8.78
C ARG A 67 -1.38 16.55 -9.33
N VAL A 68 -0.19 16.30 -8.81
CA VAL A 68 1.07 16.89 -9.29
C VAL A 68 1.40 16.42 -10.71
N SER A 69 1.14 15.14 -11.02
CA SER A 69 1.24 14.55 -12.36
C SER A 69 0.36 15.27 -13.37
N ARG A 70 -0.90 15.51 -13.02
CA ARG A 70 -1.84 16.26 -13.87
C ARG A 70 -1.43 17.72 -14.05
N ALA A 71 -0.96 18.38 -12.99
CA ALA A 71 -0.52 19.77 -13.05
C ALA A 71 0.73 19.97 -13.93
N ASN A 72 1.70 19.07 -13.83
CA ASN A 72 2.98 19.15 -14.55
C ASN A 72 3.01 18.34 -15.86
N ARG A 73 1.87 17.77 -16.28
CA ARG A 73 1.70 16.97 -17.51
C ARG A 73 2.68 15.79 -17.66
N PHE A 74 3.15 15.20 -16.57
CA PHE A 74 3.92 13.94 -16.63
C PHE A 74 3.00 12.74 -16.39
N GLU A 75 3.36 11.57 -16.93
CA GLU A 75 2.57 10.35 -16.78
C GLU A 75 2.67 9.77 -15.36
N TYR A 76 1.53 9.64 -14.68
CA TYR A 76 1.42 9.04 -13.35
C TYR A 76 2.04 7.63 -13.28
N GLY A 77 1.88 6.84 -14.35
CA GLY A 77 2.44 5.48 -14.43
C GLY A 77 3.95 5.41 -14.23
N LYS A 78 4.72 6.39 -14.75
CA LYS A 78 6.18 6.43 -14.57
C LYS A 78 6.57 6.62 -13.10
N VAL A 79 5.82 7.45 -12.37
CA VAL A 79 6.07 7.67 -10.94
C VAL A 79 5.69 6.44 -10.13
N ARG A 80 4.60 5.75 -10.49
CA ARG A 80 4.20 4.51 -9.82
C ARG A 80 5.23 3.39 -10.00
N VAL A 81 5.82 3.26 -11.18
CA VAL A 81 6.91 2.29 -11.45
C VAL A 81 8.14 2.58 -10.59
N ALA A 82 8.53 3.86 -10.45
CA ALA A 82 9.61 4.23 -9.53
C ALA A 82 9.30 3.86 -8.07
N GLY A 83 8.01 3.99 -7.67
CA GLY A 83 7.51 3.50 -6.39
C GLY A 83 7.67 1.97 -6.21
N CYS A 84 7.34 1.18 -7.23
CA CYS A 84 7.55 -0.29 -7.20
C CYS A 84 9.02 -0.66 -7.06
N VAL A 85 9.92 0.06 -7.75
CA VAL A 85 11.37 -0.15 -7.60
C VAL A 85 11.83 0.16 -6.18
N GLY A 86 11.35 1.26 -5.60
CA GLY A 86 11.62 1.61 -4.21
C GLY A 86 11.15 0.52 -3.24
N TRP A 87 9.94 0.01 -3.44
CA TRP A 87 9.41 -1.10 -2.65
C TRP A 87 10.28 -2.35 -2.77
N ALA A 88 10.65 -2.74 -4.00
CA ALA A 88 11.48 -3.91 -4.26
C ALA A 88 12.85 -3.80 -3.56
N LEU A 89 13.51 -2.63 -3.65
CA LEU A 89 14.78 -2.40 -2.95
C LEU A 89 14.61 -2.50 -1.43
N CYS A 90 13.58 -1.85 -0.88
CA CYS A 90 13.28 -1.90 0.54
C CYS A 90 12.96 -3.33 1.02
N ALA A 91 12.22 -4.13 0.24
CA ALA A 91 11.87 -5.50 0.58
C ALA A 91 13.11 -6.41 0.66
N SER A 92 14.04 -6.31 -0.30
CA SER A 92 15.31 -7.04 -0.25
C SER A 92 16.15 -6.65 0.98
N ILE A 93 16.32 -5.34 1.20
CA ILE A 93 17.12 -4.81 2.32
C ILE A 93 16.51 -5.26 3.65
N THR A 94 15.19 -5.14 3.78
CA THR A 94 14.41 -5.58 4.95
C THR A 94 14.56 -7.08 5.18
N GLY A 95 14.45 -7.91 4.14
CA GLY A 95 14.56 -9.37 4.25
C GLY A 95 15.91 -9.82 4.82
N ILE A 96 17.00 -9.17 4.42
CA ILE A 96 18.35 -9.45 4.92
C ILE A 96 18.52 -8.90 6.36
N LEU A 97 18.14 -7.64 6.60
CA LEU A 97 18.37 -6.97 7.87
C LEU A 97 17.48 -7.49 9.02
N PHE A 98 16.25 -7.90 8.74
CA PHE A 98 15.37 -8.50 9.75
C PHE A 98 15.92 -9.80 10.33
N GLY A 99 16.76 -10.53 9.59
CA GLY A 99 17.46 -11.72 10.09
C GLY A 99 18.58 -11.40 11.09
N ILE A 100 19.11 -10.16 11.07
CA ILE A 100 20.19 -9.69 11.93
C ILE A 100 19.63 -8.93 13.14
N ASP A 101 19.00 -7.77 12.88
CA ASP A 101 18.33 -6.95 13.89
C ASP A 101 17.21 -6.12 13.21
N PRO A 102 15.94 -6.39 13.55
CA PRO A 102 14.79 -5.63 13.04
C PRO A 102 14.88 -4.11 13.30
N ASN A 103 15.54 -3.69 14.38
CA ASN A 103 15.65 -2.28 14.75
C ASN A 103 16.41 -1.45 13.70
N ILE A 104 17.41 -2.06 13.04
CA ILE A 104 18.17 -1.41 11.97
C ILE A 104 17.24 -1.01 10.83
N THR A 105 16.29 -1.88 10.48
CA THR A 105 15.33 -1.60 9.41
C THR A 105 14.41 -0.44 9.77
N PHE A 106 13.97 -0.33 11.02
CA PHE A 106 13.17 0.80 11.48
C PHE A 106 13.94 2.13 11.40
N TRP A 107 15.23 2.12 11.75
CA TRP A 107 16.08 3.31 11.63
C TRP A 107 16.30 3.73 10.19
N ILE A 108 16.56 2.78 9.29
CA ILE A 108 16.70 3.05 7.85
C ILE A 108 15.39 3.64 7.29
N ALA A 109 14.23 3.07 7.65
CA ALA A 109 12.94 3.60 7.22
C ALA A 109 12.72 5.04 7.69
N SER A 110 13.09 5.35 8.94
CA SER A 110 13.03 6.72 9.48
C SER A 110 14.00 7.67 8.78
N GLY A 111 15.18 7.18 8.39
CA GLY A 111 16.16 7.92 7.59
C GLY A 111 15.62 8.28 6.20
N PHE A 112 14.99 7.33 5.49
CA PHE A 112 14.32 7.62 4.22
C PHE A 112 13.15 8.58 4.38
N ALA A 113 12.39 8.48 5.47
CA ALA A 113 11.33 9.44 5.79
C ALA A 113 11.87 10.85 6.05
N LEU A 114 13.05 10.98 6.65
CA LEU A 114 13.72 12.25 6.82
C LEU A 114 14.15 12.86 5.48
N VAL A 115 14.70 12.04 4.58
CA VAL A 115 15.01 12.47 3.20
C VAL A 115 13.74 12.93 2.48
N LEU A 116 12.62 12.21 2.63
CA LEU A 116 11.33 12.63 2.11
C LEU A 116 10.90 13.99 2.69
N GLY A 117 11.04 14.19 4.00
CA GLY A 117 10.75 15.46 4.67
C GLY A 117 11.58 16.63 4.15
N VAL A 118 12.88 16.41 3.93
CA VAL A 118 13.78 17.40 3.31
C VAL A 118 13.37 17.68 1.87
N LEU A 119 13.03 16.66 1.10
CA LEU A 119 12.56 16.83 -0.28
C LEU A 119 11.24 17.60 -0.33
N LEU A 120 10.30 17.36 0.57
CA LEU A 120 9.05 18.12 0.69
C LEU A 120 9.27 19.56 1.15
N TRP A 121 10.33 19.82 1.90
CA TRP A 121 10.72 21.17 2.28
C TRP A 121 11.27 21.97 1.10
N PHE A 122 12.15 21.36 0.30
CA PHE A 122 12.72 21.99 -0.90
C PHE A 122 11.74 22.06 -2.07
N SER A 123 10.92 21.02 -2.23
CA SER A 123 9.86 20.97 -3.22
C SER A 123 8.78 21.96 -2.78
N ARG A 124 8.93 23.21 -3.22
CA ARG A 124 7.82 24.16 -3.27
C ARG A 124 7.03 23.79 -4.52
N PRO A 125 5.88 23.09 -4.41
CA PRO A 125 4.99 23.01 -5.54
C PRO A 125 4.51 24.45 -5.70
N GLU A 126 4.85 25.07 -6.84
CA GLU A 126 4.27 26.35 -7.20
C GLU A 126 2.77 26.25 -6.91
N SER A 127 2.27 27.12 -6.04
CA SER A 127 0.87 27.48 -6.12
C SER A 127 0.73 28.19 -7.45
N SER A 128 0.61 27.43 -8.54
CA SER A 128 0.17 27.99 -9.80
C SER A 128 -1.10 28.74 -9.45
N ASN A 129 -1.13 30.05 -9.69
CA ASN A 129 -2.27 30.91 -9.37
C ASN A 129 -3.60 30.32 -9.92
N SER A 130 -3.49 29.49 -10.96
CA SER A 130 -4.52 28.60 -11.53
C SER A 130 -5.19 27.64 -10.53
N ALA A 131 -4.45 27.07 -9.58
CA ALA A 131 -4.95 26.12 -8.59
C ALA A 131 -5.77 26.82 -7.49
N GLN A 132 -5.37 28.01 -7.05
CA GLN A 132 -6.17 28.84 -6.15
C GLN A 132 -7.42 29.41 -6.83
N VAL A 133 -7.34 29.77 -8.11
CA VAL A 133 -8.51 30.21 -8.89
C VAL A 133 -9.47 29.04 -9.17
N MET A 134 -8.98 27.81 -9.40
CA MET A 134 -9.82 26.61 -9.52
C MET A 134 -10.45 26.18 -8.19
N ASP A 135 -9.77 26.36 -7.06
CA ASP A 135 -10.30 26.10 -5.72
C ASP A 135 -11.33 27.17 -5.30
N ALA A 136 -11.13 28.42 -5.73
CA ALA A 136 -12.06 29.54 -5.53
C ALA A 136 -13.30 29.47 -6.45
N LEU A 137 -13.18 28.92 -7.66
CA LEU A 137 -14.29 28.77 -8.61
C LEU A 137 -15.23 27.60 -8.31
N GLY A 138 -14.98 26.81 -7.26
CA GLY A 138 -15.88 25.71 -6.86
C GLY A 138 -16.07 24.62 -7.93
N ALA A 139 -15.27 24.63 -9.00
CA ALA A 139 -15.45 23.79 -10.19
C ALA A 139 -15.09 22.31 -9.97
N ASN A 140 -14.58 21.97 -8.78
CA ASN A 140 -14.37 20.58 -8.37
C ASN A 140 -14.95 20.27 -6.99
N ARG A 141 -16.03 20.96 -6.59
CA ARG A 141 -16.96 20.40 -5.61
C ARG A 141 -17.95 19.50 -6.34
N GLN A 142 -17.50 18.31 -6.76
CA GLN A 142 -18.34 17.15 -6.46
C GLN A 142 -18.26 16.95 -4.95
N ALA A 143 -18.86 17.87 -4.20
CA ALA A 143 -19.09 17.69 -2.79
C ALA A 143 -19.92 16.42 -2.72
N PHE A 144 -19.29 15.33 -2.30
CA PHE A 144 -19.93 14.05 -2.04
C PHE A 144 -21.19 14.35 -1.23
N SER A 145 -22.34 14.34 -1.92
CA SER A 145 -23.60 14.65 -1.28
C SER A 145 -24.08 13.36 -0.65
N LEU A 146 -24.55 13.43 0.59
CA LEU A 146 -25.20 12.30 1.26
C LEU A 146 -26.32 11.70 0.38
N ARG A 147 -26.89 12.51 -0.52
CA ARG A 147 -27.86 12.11 -1.53
C ARG A 147 -27.27 11.17 -2.58
N VAL A 148 -26.11 11.48 -3.17
CA VAL A 148 -25.41 10.60 -4.12
C VAL A 148 -24.96 9.31 -3.45
N ALA A 149 -24.54 9.37 -2.18
CA ALA A 149 -24.23 8.17 -1.38
C ALA A 149 -25.47 7.27 -1.19
N ALA A 150 -26.62 7.87 -0.88
CA ALA A 150 -27.88 7.16 -0.72
C ALA A 150 -28.39 6.58 -2.05
N GLU A 151 -28.17 7.26 -3.17
CA GLU A 151 -28.50 6.76 -4.51
C GLU A 151 -27.63 5.56 -4.90
N LEU A 152 -26.33 5.59 -4.59
CA LEU A 152 -25.43 4.45 -4.78
C LEU A 152 -25.89 3.21 -3.99
N LEU A 153 -26.33 3.39 -2.74
CA LEU A 153 -26.85 2.31 -1.90
C LEU A 153 -28.16 1.70 -2.43
N ARG A 154 -28.89 2.41 -3.30
CA ARG A 154 -30.09 1.86 -3.97
C ARG A 154 -29.76 1.03 -5.21
N MET A 155 -28.53 1.08 -5.72
CA MET A 155 -28.14 0.36 -6.93
C MET A 155 -27.78 -1.10 -6.60
N PRO A 156 -28.46 -2.11 -7.19
CA PRO A 156 -28.14 -3.51 -6.92
C PRO A 156 -26.74 -3.91 -7.41
N ARG A 157 -26.25 -3.27 -8.49
CA ARG A 157 -24.88 -3.48 -8.99
C ARG A 157 -23.81 -3.02 -8.00
N PHE A 158 -24.11 -1.99 -7.19
CA PHE A 158 -23.20 -1.51 -6.16
C PHE A 158 -23.05 -2.52 -5.01
N TRP A 159 -24.14 -3.16 -4.59
CA TRP A 159 -24.08 -4.27 -3.63
C TRP A 159 -23.30 -5.47 -4.16
N GLY A 160 -23.45 -5.82 -5.44
CA GLY A 160 -22.61 -6.85 -6.07
C GLY A 160 -21.12 -6.50 -6.02
N PHE A 161 -20.77 -5.24 -6.23
CA PHE A 161 -19.39 -4.76 -6.09
C PHE A 161 -18.90 -4.79 -4.62
N ILE A 162 -19.74 -4.39 -3.65
CA ILE A 162 -19.41 -4.51 -2.22
C ILE A 162 -19.13 -5.95 -1.83
N ILE A 163 -19.98 -6.90 -2.26
CA ILE A 163 -19.80 -8.32 -1.98
C ILE A 163 -18.47 -8.81 -2.56
N TYR A 164 -18.09 -8.36 -3.76
CA TYR A 164 -16.78 -8.69 -4.33
C TYR A 164 -15.63 -8.12 -3.50
N VAL A 165 -15.68 -6.84 -3.12
CA VAL A 165 -14.59 -6.21 -2.34
C VAL A 165 -14.45 -6.81 -0.94
N VAL A 166 -15.58 -7.06 -0.26
CA VAL A 166 -15.58 -7.66 1.08
C VAL A 166 -15.26 -9.16 1.02
N GLY A 167 -15.81 -9.89 0.05
CA GLY A 167 -15.68 -11.34 -0.04
C GLY A 167 -14.40 -11.83 -0.69
N VAL A 168 -13.84 -11.08 -1.66
CA VAL A 168 -12.64 -11.49 -2.40
C VAL A 168 -11.43 -10.69 -1.93
N ALA A 169 -11.45 -9.36 -2.11
CA ALA A 169 -10.28 -8.53 -1.83
C ALA A 169 -9.91 -8.53 -0.34
N SER A 170 -10.88 -8.36 0.56
CA SER A 170 -10.59 -8.33 2.00
C SER A 170 -10.13 -9.70 2.53
N VAL A 171 -10.70 -10.80 2.04
CA VAL A 171 -10.28 -12.16 2.40
C VAL A 171 -8.86 -12.42 1.91
N TYR A 172 -8.56 -12.00 0.69
CA TYR A 172 -7.21 -12.11 0.13
C TYR A 172 -6.18 -11.30 0.90
N ASP A 173 -6.51 -10.08 1.32
CA ASP A 173 -5.61 -9.23 2.11
C ASP A 173 -5.26 -9.90 3.45
N VAL A 174 -6.24 -10.47 4.16
CA VAL A 174 -6.00 -11.21 5.41
C VAL A 174 -5.14 -12.46 5.14
N PHE A 175 -5.41 -13.17 4.05
CA PHE A 175 -4.59 -14.30 3.63
C PHE A 175 -3.14 -13.88 3.37
N ASP A 176 -2.90 -12.82 2.57
CA ASP A 176 -1.53 -12.40 2.22
C ASP A 176 -0.76 -11.86 3.43
N GLN A 177 -1.43 -11.17 4.36
CA GLN A 177 -0.83 -10.74 5.63
C GLN A 177 -0.28 -11.92 6.44
N GLN A 178 -1.02 -13.03 6.51
CA GLN A 178 -0.59 -14.22 7.24
C GLN A 178 0.31 -15.14 6.41
N PHE A 179 0.26 -15.02 5.09
CA PHE A 179 1.06 -15.81 4.17
C PHE A 179 2.56 -15.67 4.44
N ALA A 180 3.02 -14.51 4.92
CA ALA A 180 4.43 -14.34 5.32
C ALA A 180 4.85 -15.31 6.44
N ASN A 181 4.00 -15.55 7.43
CA ASN A 181 4.27 -16.50 8.52
C ASN A 181 4.18 -17.95 8.04
N PHE A 182 3.18 -18.26 7.22
CA PHE A 182 3.06 -19.55 6.55
C PHE A 182 4.31 -19.86 5.71
N PHE A 183 4.75 -18.92 4.87
CA PHE A 183 5.93 -19.03 4.01
C PHE A 183 7.20 -19.38 4.79
N LYS A 184 7.46 -18.67 5.89
CA LYS A 184 8.63 -18.92 6.75
C LYS A 184 8.62 -20.32 7.35
N GLY A 185 7.44 -20.91 7.59
CA GLY A 185 7.30 -22.27 8.13
C GLY A 185 7.82 -23.40 7.22
N PHE A 186 8.03 -23.13 5.92
CA PHE A 186 8.58 -24.12 4.97
C PHE A 186 10.11 -24.17 4.94
N PHE A 187 10.78 -23.31 5.70
CA PHE A 187 12.24 -23.25 5.76
C PHE A 187 12.74 -23.76 7.10
N ALA A 188 13.82 -24.55 7.09
CA ALA A 188 14.43 -25.07 8.31
C ALA A 188 15.00 -23.96 9.21
N ASP A 189 15.42 -22.84 8.61
CA ASP A 189 15.88 -21.65 9.33
C ASP A 189 14.93 -20.46 9.05
N PRO A 190 14.27 -19.91 10.09
CA PRO A 190 13.40 -18.73 9.97
C PRO A 190 14.09 -17.50 9.40
N ARG A 191 15.41 -17.35 9.61
CA ARG A 191 16.19 -16.23 9.03
C ARG A 191 16.28 -16.37 7.52
N ARG A 192 16.64 -17.56 7.04
CA ARG A 192 16.66 -17.86 5.61
C ARG A 192 15.28 -17.71 4.98
N GLY A 193 14.21 -18.12 5.67
CA GLY A 193 12.83 -17.93 5.20
C GLY A 193 12.46 -16.44 5.04
N THR A 194 12.91 -15.59 5.96
CA THR A 194 12.68 -14.13 5.90
C THR A 194 13.45 -13.48 4.76
N GLU A 195 14.70 -13.89 4.55
CA GLU A 195 15.55 -13.42 3.45
C GLU A 195 14.95 -13.79 2.08
N VAL A 196 14.56 -15.06 1.90
CA VAL A 196 13.92 -15.53 0.67
C VAL A 196 12.58 -14.84 0.46
N PHE A 197 11.78 -14.64 1.50
CA PHE A 197 10.54 -13.87 1.39
C PHE A 197 10.77 -12.44 0.89
N GLY A 198 11.84 -11.79 1.37
CA GLY A 198 12.28 -10.49 0.88
C GLY A 198 12.59 -10.51 -0.62
N PHE A 199 13.43 -11.44 -1.08
CA PHE A 199 13.79 -11.56 -2.50
C PHE A 199 12.60 -11.89 -3.41
N VAL A 200 11.71 -12.77 -2.96
CA VAL A 200 10.50 -13.12 -3.72
C VAL A 200 9.56 -11.91 -3.81
N THR A 201 9.43 -11.12 -2.75
CA THR A 201 8.68 -9.86 -2.78
C THR A 201 9.29 -8.86 -3.76
N THR A 202 10.62 -8.75 -3.78
CA THR A 202 11.36 -7.91 -4.74
C THR A 202 11.09 -8.32 -6.18
N GLY A 203 11.21 -9.62 -6.50
CA GLY A 203 10.92 -10.14 -7.84
C GLY A 203 9.46 -9.93 -8.24
N GLY A 204 8.54 -10.15 -7.30
CA GLY A 204 7.11 -9.93 -7.48
C GLY A 204 6.76 -8.48 -7.80
N GLU A 205 7.35 -7.51 -7.11
CA GLU A 205 7.06 -6.09 -7.36
C GLU A 205 7.65 -5.57 -8.66
N LEU A 206 8.77 -6.12 -9.12
CA LEU A 206 9.29 -5.86 -10.46
C LEU A 206 8.35 -6.42 -11.54
N LEU A 207 7.82 -7.63 -11.34
CA LEU A 207 6.82 -8.22 -12.23
C LEU A 207 5.53 -7.39 -12.24
N ASN A 208 5.06 -6.98 -11.07
CA ASN A 208 3.90 -6.10 -10.91
C ASN A 208 4.10 -4.78 -11.69
N ALA A 209 5.29 -4.16 -11.59
CA ALA A 209 5.60 -2.96 -12.36
C ALA A 209 5.49 -3.17 -13.88
N LEU A 210 5.97 -4.31 -14.38
CA LEU A 210 5.85 -4.69 -15.80
C LEU A 210 4.38 -4.90 -16.21
N ILE A 211 3.59 -5.56 -15.36
CA ILE A 211 2.18 -5.83 -15.64
C ILE A 211 1.36 -4.54 -15.57
N MET A 212 1.63 -3.64 -14.62
CA MET A 212 0.97 -2.33 -14.54
C MET A 212 1.23 -1.47 -15.78
N PHE A 213 2.39 -1.60 -16.43
CA PHE A 213 2.65 -0.95 -17.72
C PHE A 213 1.71 -1.48 -18.83
N CYS A 214 1.44 -2.78 -18.83
CA CYS A 214 0.55 -3.44 -19.81
C CYS A 214 -0.94 -3.39 -19.41
N ALA A 215 -1.26 -3.11 -18.15
CA ALA A 215 -2.60 -3.20 -17.59
C ALA A 215 -3.65 -2.35 -18.33
N PRO A 216 -3.37 -1.10 -18.77
CA PRO A 216 -4.35 -0.33 -19.53
C PRO A 216 -4.74 -1.01 -20.85
N ALA A 217 -3.77 -1.59 -21.57
CA ALA A 217 -4.03 -2.28 -22.82
C ALA A 217 -4.85 -3.56 -22.61
N ILE A 218 -4.59 -4.28 -21.51
CA ILE A 218 -5.32 -5.50 -21.15
C ILE A 218 -6.75 -5.15 -20.73
N VAL A 219 -6.93 -4.24 -19.77
CA VAL A 219 -8.25 -3.87 -19.22
C VAL A 219 -9.14 -3.24 -20.28
N ASN A 220 -8.59 -2.42 -21.18
CA ASN A 220 -9.35 -1.83 -22.29
C ASN A 220 -9.85 -2.88 -23.29
N ARG A 221 -9.16 -4.03 -23.43
CA ARG A 221 -9.58 -5.12 -24.32
C ARG A 221 -10.59 -6.06 -23.68
N ILE A 222 -10.37 -6.45 -22.42
CA ILE A 222 -11.21 -7.45 -21.74
C ILE A 222 -12.40 -6.84 -20.97
N GLY A 223 -12.32 -5.56 -20.64
CA GLY A 223 -13.29 -4.84 -19.82
C GLY A 223 -13.09 -5.03 -18.31
N ALA A 224 -13.43 -4.00 -17.52
CA ALA A 224 -13.18 -3.95 -16.08
C ALA A 224 -13.83 -5.11 -15.29
N LYS A 225 -15.03 -5.55 -15.69
CA LYS A 225 -15.71 -6.68 -15.03
C LYS A 225 -14.92 -7.99 -15.19
N ASN A 226 -14.45 -8.28 -16.40
CA ASN A 226 -13.70 -9.50 -16.66
C ASN A 226 -12.32 -9.43 -16.01
N ALA A 227 -11.68 -8.25 -16.01
CA ALA A 227 -10.44 -8.04 -15.27
C ALA A 227 -10.59 -8.37 -13.77
N LEU A 228 -11.66 -7.91 -13.12
CA LEU A 228 -11.95 -8.23 -11.72
C LEU A 228 -12.22 -9.73 -11.50
N LEU A 229 -12.97 -10.38 -12.40
CA LEU A 229 -13.22 -11.82 -12.28
C LEU A 229 -11.94 -12.64 -12.45
N THR A 230 -11.07 -12.27 -13.41
CA THR A 230 -9.77 -12.90 -13.60
C THR A 230 -8.87 -12.71 -12.38
N ALA A 231 -8.79 -11.49 -11.83
CA ALA A 231 -8.02 -11.22 -10.61
C ALA A 231 -8.52 -12.06 -9.43
N GLY A 232 -9.85 -12.13 -9.23
CA GLY A 232 -10.44 -12.95 -8.17
C GLY A 232 -10.19 -14.45 -8.35
N MET A 233 -10.14 -14.93 -9.60
CA MET A 233 -9.79 -16.32 -9.89
C MET A 233 -8.32 -16.62 -9.56
N ILE A 234 -7.38 -15.76 -9.96
CA ILE A 234 -5.95 -15.90 -9.63
C ILE A 234 -5.76 -15.91 -8.11
N MET A 235 -6.39 -14.97 -7.39
CA MET A 235 -6.37 -14.91 -5.93
C MET A 235 -6.91 -16.20 -5.29
N SER A 236 -8.02 -16.75 -5.81
CA SER A 236 -8.62 -17.98 -5.30
C SER A 236 -7.73 -19.20 -5.53
N VAL A 237 -7.14 -19.32 -6.74
CA VAL A 237 -6.19 -20.39 -7.08
C VAL A 237 -4.97 -20.33 -6.16
N ARG A 238 -4.47 -19.13 -5.85
CA ARG A 238 -3.35 -18.97 -4.91
C ARG A 238 -3.70 -19.44 -3.49
N ILE A 239 -4.88 -19.08 -2.97
CA ILE A 239 -5.34 -19.51 -1.65
C ILE A 239 -5.47 -21.04 -1.60
N LEU A 240 -6.19 -21.62 -2.56
CA LEU A 240 -6.40 -23.07 -2.62
C LEU A 240 -5.09 -23.82 -2.86
N GLY A 241 -4.24 -23.33 -3.76
CA GLY A 241 -2.91 -23.88 -4.02
C GLY A 241 -2.03 -23.90 -2.77
N SER A 242 -2.17 -22.90 -1.90
CA SER A 242 -1.43 -22.85 -0.64
C SER A 242 -1.86 -23.92 0.36
N SER A 243 -3.11 -24.42 0.30
CA SER A 243 -3.53 -25.56 1.12
C SER A 243 -2.92 -26.90 0.70
N PHE A 244 -2.46 -27.01 -0.55
CA PHE A 244 -1.82 -28.22 -1.09
C PHE A 244 -0.29 -28.13 -1.13
N ALA A 245 0.29 -26.97 -0.81
CA ALA A 245 1.72 -26.76 -0.86
C ALA A 245 2.43 -27.55 0.24
N THR A 246 3.46 -28.30 -0.14
CA THR A 246 4.27 -29.13 0.78
C THR A 246 5.74 -28.75 0.76
N THR A 247 6.20 -28.05 -0.28
CA THR A 247 7.61 -27.69 -0.46
C THR A 247 7.84 -26.19 -0.54
N ALA A 248 9.02 -25.73 -0.11
CA ALA A 248 9.40 -24.32 -0.17
C ALA A 248 9.35 -23.73 -1.59
N VAL A 249 9.62 -24.54 -2.62
CA VAL A 249 9.59 -24.13 -4.02
C VAL A 249 8.17 -23.81 -4.47
N GLU A 250 7.19 -24.63 -4.11
CA GLU A 250 5.76 -24.38 -4.42
C GLU A 250 5.28 -23.07 -3.80
N VAL A 251 5.67 -22.80 -2.55
CA VAL A 251 5.24 -21.58 -1.84
C VAL A 251 5.90 -20.32 -2.45
N VAL A 252 7.11 -20.42 -2.99
CA VAL A 252 7.74 -19.35 -3.79
C VAL A 252 6.94 -19.04 -5.05
N TYR A 253 6.53 -20.06 -5.80
CA TYR A 253 5.68 -19.87 -6.99
C TYR A 253 4.33 -19.26 -6.62
N LEU A 254 3.71 -19.74 -5.54
CA LEU A 254 2.43 -19.20 -5.06
C LEU A 254 2.54 -17.74 -4.61
N LYS A 255 3.69 -17.32 -4.05
CA LYS A 255 3.89 -15.89 -3.73
C LYS A 255 4.04 -15.04 -4.99
N ASN A 256 4.77 -15.50 -6.01
CA ASN A 256 4.92 -14.77 -7.26
C ASN A 256 3.61 -14.65 -8.05
N ALA A 257 2.74 -15.67 -7.97
CA ALA A 257 1.40 -15.63 -8.56
C ALA A 257 0.50 -14.51 -7.98
N ALA A 258 0.85 -13.95 -6.81
CA ALA A 258 0.15 -12.81 -6.22
C ALA A 258 0.27 -11.51 -7.03
N TYR A 259 1.31 -11.41 -7.85
CA TYR A 259 1.71 -10.20 -8.56
C TYR A 259 1.34 -10.24 -10.05
N VAL A 260 0.64 -11.30 -10.49
CA VAL A 260 0.13 -11.50 -11.86
C VAL A 260 -1.33 -11.11 -11.94
#